data_AF-A0A9C9W4T9-F1
#
_entry.id   AF-A0A9C9W4T9-F1
#
_cell.length_a   1.000
_cell.length_b   1.000
_cell.length_c   1.000
_cell.angle_alpha   90.00
_cell.angle_beta   90.00
_cell.angle_gamma   90.00
#
_symmetry.space_group_name_H-M   'P 1'
#
loop_
_entity.id
_entity.type
_entity.pdbx_description
1 polymer ?
#
loop_
_entity_poly.entity_id
_entity_poly.type
_entity_poly.pdbx_seq_one_letter_code
_entity_poly.pdbx_strand_id
1 'polypeptide(L)'
;MTSGGCYSGGGVATHLRSRSSTTIEQVFFTMKQPVNPFHPGEILLEEFLKPAGITQAAFAEKLGWTRARLNELVRGKRGITADAALDLAEALGTSPKLWLNLQGTYDIAQAMKRRDVA
;
A
#
# COMPACT_ATOMS: atom_id res chain seq x y z
N MET A 1 17.87 -27.65 63.87
CA MET A 1 18.00 -28.44 62.63
C MET A 1 16.78 -28.14 61.80
N THR A 2 16.99 -27.58 60.60
CA THR A 2 16.08 -27.46 59.43
C THR A 2 14.67 -26.91 59.66
N SER A 3 14.03 -26.10 58.84
CA SER A 3 14.24 -25.43 57.56
C SER A 3 12.85 -24.84 57.24
N GLY A 4 12.75 -23.77 56.46
CA GLY A 4 11.48 -23.38 55.84
C GLY A 4 11.08 -21.94 56.07
N GLY A 5 11.78 -21.02 55.41
CA GLY A 5 11.20 -19.71 55.12
C GLY A 5 10.09 -19.87 54.08
N CYS A 6 8.97 -19.18 54.29
CA CYS A 6 7.97 -18.96 53.26
C CYS A 6 7.71 -17.46 53.16
N TYR A 7 8.19 -16.91 52.06
CA TYR A 7 8.06 -15.53 51.63
C TYR A 7 6.70 -15.41 50.91
N SER A 8 5.72 -14.77 51.55
CA SER A 8 4.45 -14.44 50.90
C SER A 8 4.60 -13.12 50.14
N GLY A 9 5.34 -13.15 49.03
CA GLY A 9 5.32 -12.12 48.01
C GLY A 9 4.26 -12.47 46.96
N GLY A 10 3.07 -11.88 47.08
CA GLY A 10 2.00 -12.00 46.08
C GLY A 10 1.58 -10.61 45.64
N GLY A 11 2.16 -10.15 44.52
CA GLY A 11 1.97 -8.82 43.98
C GLY A 11 0.50 -8.51 43.67
N VAL A 12 0.12 -7.26 43.93
CA VAL A 12 -1.09 -6.66 43.38
C VAL A 12 -1.00 -6.73 41.86
N ALA A 13 -1.83 -7.59 41.25
CA ALA A 13 -2.01 -7.61 39.81
C ALA A 13 -2.67 -6.28 39.43
N THR A 14 -1.85 -5.31 39.04
CA THR A 14 -2.27 -4.07 38.42
C THR A 14 -3.10 -4.44 37.19
N HIS A 15 -4.38 -4.10 37.24
CA HIS A 15 -5.26 -4.15 36.08
C HIS A 15 -4.70 -3.20 35.01
N LEU A 16 -3.81 -3.70 34.15
CA LEU A 16 -3.50 -3.07 32.87
C LEU A 16 -4.39 -3.73 31.81
N ARG A 17 -5.70 -3.51 31.92
CA ARG A 17 -6.60 -3.78 30.79
C ARG A 17 -6.34 -2.69 29.77
N SER A 18 -5.34 -2.94 28.91
CA SER A 18 -5.01 -2.09 27.78
C SER A 18 -6.28 -1.92 26.94
N ARG A 19 -6.86 -0.73 27.03
CA ARG A 19 -7.84 -0.26 26.06
C ARG A 19 -7.10 -0.08 24.73
N SER A 20 -7.82 -0.37 23.65
CA SER A 20 -7.57 0.07 22.28
C SER A 20 -6.68 -0.86 21.44
N SER A 21 -7.29 -1.58 20.51
CA SER A 21 -7.17 -1.21 19.09
C SER A 21 -8.11 -2.06 18.24
N THR A 22 -9.40 -1.71 18.22
CA THR A 22 -10.37 -2.21 17.23
C THR A 22 -10.22 -1.48 15.88
N THR A 23 -9.07 -0.89 15.57
CA THR A 23 -8.96 0.09 14.47
C THR A 23 -7.95 -0.28 13.39
N ILE A 24 -7.14 -1.33 13.53
CA ILE A 24 -6.24 -1.73 12.42
C ILE A 24 -6.86 -2.80 11.52
N GLU A 25 -7.67 -3.73 12.03
CA GLU A 25 -8.35 -4.72 11.18
C GLU A 25 -9.68 -4.24 10.57
N GLN A 26 -10.40 -3.32 11.22
CA GLN A 26 -11.79 -3.02 10.84
C GLN A 26 -11.97 -1.96 9.74
N VAL A 27 -10.95 -1.16 9.41
CA VAL A 27 -11.13 -0.02 8.47
C VAL A 27 -10.41 -0.18 7.13
N PHE A 28 -9.47 -1.12 6.99
CA PHE A 28 -8.76 -1.33 5.72
C PHE A 28 -9.52 -2.22 4.72
N PHE A 29 -10.50 -3.00 5.21
CA PHE A 29 -11.14 -4.10 4.48
C PHE A 29 -12.67 -3.95 4.42
N THR A 30 -13.16 -2.73 4.17
CA THR A 30 -14.51 -2.59 3.61
C THR A 30 -14.48 -3.19 2.21
N MET A 31 -14.79 -4.49 2.15
CA MET A 31 -14.93 -5.34 0.98
C MET A 31 -16.02 -4.81 0.05
N LYS A 32 -15.68 -3.77 -0.69
CA LYS A 32 -16.26 -3.55 -2.00
C LYS A 32 -15.09 -3.19 -2.89
N GLN A 33 -14.46 -4.22 -3.46
CA GLN A 33 -13.54 -4.02 -4.57
C GLN A 33 -14.25 -3.07 -5.53
N PRO A 34 -13.69 -1.87 -5.80
CA PRO A 34 -14.38 -0.92 -6.65
C PRO A 34 -14.66 -1.61 -7.98
N VAL A 35 -15.89 -1.45 -8.48
CA VAL A 35 -16.37 -2.08 -9.72
C VAL A 35 -15.45 -1.77 -10.90
N ASN A 36 -14.63 -0.73 -10.77
CA ASN A 36 -13.51 -0.41 -11.63
C ASN A 36 -12.22 -0.27 -10.79
N PRO A 37 -11.31 -1.25 -10.76
CA PRO A 37 -10.01 -1.08 -10.12
C PRO A 37 -9.23 0.01 -10.87
N PHE A 38 -8.82 1.07 -10.17
CA PHE A 38 -7.99 2.11 -10.76
C PHE A 38 -6.59 1.55 -11.06
N HIS A 39 -6.08 1.78 -12.26
CA HIS A 39 -4.71 1.41 -12.58
C HIS A 39 -3.76 2.23 -11.69
N PRO A 40 -2.66 1.65 -11.16
CA PRO A 40 -1.74 2.39 -10.30
C PRO A 40 -1.15 3.64 -10.98
N GLY A 41 -1.03 3.65 -12.30
CA GLY A 41 -0.61 4.84 -13.06
C GLY A 41 -1.65 5.97 -13.10
N GLU A 42 -2.95 5.65 -12.99
CA GLU A 42 -4.00 6.67 -12.84
C GLU A 42 -3.92 7.30 -11.44
N ILE A 43 -3.73 6.48 -10.41
CA ILE A 43 -3.53 6.94 -9.03
C ILE A 43 -2.29 7.85 -8.93
N LEU A 44 -1.19 7.48 -9.60
CA LEU A 44 0.00 8.33 -9.68
C LEU A 44 -0.31 9.73 -10.24
N LEU A 45 -1.12 9.80 -11.29
CA LEU A 45 -1.48 11.07 -11.92
C LEU A 45 -2.40 11.90 -11.04
N GLU A 46 -3.50 11.32 -10.56
CA GLU A 46 -4.57 12.03 -9.86
C GLU A 46 -4.18 12.43 -8.44
N GLU A 47 -3.51 11.54 -7.70
CA GLU A 47 -3.25 11.74 -6.26
C GLU A 47 -1.88 12.39 -5.98
N PHE A 48 -0.93 12.29 -6.90
CA PHE A 48 0.44 12.80 -6.68
C PHE A 48 0.83 13.91 -7.65
N LEU A 49 0.72 13.69 -8.96
CA LEU A 49 1.22 14.66 -9.94
C LEU A 49 0.33 15.89 -10.08
N LYS A 50 -0.99 15.72 -10.19
CA LYS A 50 -1.92 16.85 -10.30
C LYS A 50 -1.91 17.77 -9.08
N PRO A 51 -1.99 17.27 -7.83
CA PRO A 51 -1.97 18.13 -6.65
C PRO A 51 -0.62 18.84 -6.46
N ALA A 52 0.47 18.22 -6.90
CA ALA A 52 1.80 18.82 -6.88
C ALA A 52 2.05 19.80 -8.04
N GLY A 53 1.16 19.88 -9.04
CA GLY A 53 1.36 20.69 -10.24
C GLY A 53 2.53 20.22 -11.12
N ILE A 54 2.96 18.97 -10.98
CA ILE A 54 4.12 18.42 -11.69
C ILE A 54 3.67 17.76 -12.98
N THR A 55 4.32 18.10 -14.10
CA THR A 55 4.05 17.44 -15.38
C THR A 55 4.65 16.04 -15.43
N GLN A 56 4.04 15.14 -16.18
CA GLN A 56 4.58 13.79 -16.41
C GLN A 56 6.01 13.84 -16.98
N ALA A 57 6.33 14.83 -17.84
CA ALA A 57 7.68 14.97 -18.38
C ALA A 57 8.71 15.26 -17.29
N ALA A 58 8.43 16.26 -16.44
CA ALA A 58 9.31 16.63 -15.34
C ALA A 58 9.48 15.49 -14.32
N PHE A 59 8.40 14.75 -14.05
CA PHE A 59 8.48 13.60 -13.14
C PHE A 59 9.27 12.43 -13.74
N ALA A 60 9.12 12.17 -15.05
CA ALA A 60 9.90 11.14 -15.73
C ALA A 60 11.40 11.48 -15.69
N GLU A 61 11.77 12.74 -15.90
CA GLU A 61 13.15 13.21 -15.77
C GLU A 61 13.69 13.03 -14.35
N LYS A 62 12.89 13.35 -13.31
CA LYS A 62 13.25 13.12 -11.91
C LYS A 62 13.55 11.64 -11.61
N LEU A 63 12.79 10.73 -12.22
CA LEU A 63 12.96 9.28 -12.08
C LEU A 63 14.08 8.70 -12.96
N GLY A 64 14.66 9.48 -13.88
CA GLY A 64 15.56 8.96 -14.91
C GLY A 64 14.85 8.04 -15.92
N TRP A 65 13.53 8.16 -16.07
CA TRP A 65 12.73 7.37 -16.99
C TRP A 65 12.46 8.12 -18.29
N THR A 66 12.20 7.38 -19.36
CA THR A 66 11.67 7.99 -20.59
C THR A 66 10.25 8.49 -20.36
N ARG A 67 9.90 9.63 -20.95
CA ARG A 67 8.52 10.16 -20.93
C ARG A 67 7.50 9.15 -21.47
N ALA A 68 7.91 8.36 -22.48
CA ALA A 68 7.09 7.29 -23.04
C ALA A 68 6.75 6.22 -22.00
N ARG A 69 7.76 5.75 -21.22
CA ARG A 69 7.56 4.76 -20.15
C ARG A 69 6.55 5.26 -19.12
N LEU A 70 6.69 6.50 -18.65
CA LEU A 70 5.76 7.05 -17.67
C LEU A 70 4.35 7.24 -18.26
N ASN A 71 4.24 7.72 -19.49
CA ASN A 71 2.96 7.88 -20.16
C ASN A 71 2.23 6.53 -20.38
N GLU A 72 2.96 5.47 -20.72
CA GLU A 72 2.38 4.12 -20.81
C GLU A 72 1.88 3.61 -19.46
N LEU A 73 2.61 3.89 -18.39
CA LEU A 73 2.22 3.55 -17.03
C LEU A 73 0.92 4.29 -16.65
N VAL A 74 0.86 5.60 -16.87
CA VAL A 74 -0.31 6.44 -16.57
C VAL A 74 -1.54 5.99 -17.38
N ARG A 75 -1.36 5.56 -18.62
CA ARG A 75 -2.45 5.09 -19.49
C ARG A 75 -2.86 3.64 -19.24
N GLY A 76 -2.29 2.96 -18.24
CA GLY A 76 -2.61 1.57 -17.94
C GLY A 76 -2.15 0.56 -19.00
N LYS A 77 -1.24 0.96 -19.89
CA LYS A 77 -0.68 0.06 -20.92
C LYS A 77 0.47 -0.80 -20.39
N ARG A 78 1.10 -0.35 -19.31
CA ARG A 78 2.21 -1.02 -18.64
C ARG A 78 1.91 -1.10 -17.15
N GLY A 79 2.15 -2.26 -16.54
CA GLY A 79 2.06 -2.42 -15.09
C GLY A 79 3.31 -1.96 -14.35
N ILE A 80 3.22 -1.89 -13.03
CA ILE A 80 4.33 -1.58 -12.14
C ILE A 80 5.14 -2.85 -11.84
N THR A 81 6.45 -2.78 -12.10
CA THR A 81 7.44 -3.78 -11.66
C THR A 81 8.00 -3.45 -10.28
N ALA A 82 8.73 -4.38 -9.67
CA ALA A 82 9.38 -4.13 -8.37
C ALA A 82 10.37 -2.96 -8.44
N ASP A 83 11.21 -2.88 -9.47
CA ASP A 83 12.13 -1.75 -9.67
C ASP A 83 11.36 -0.43 -9.82
N ALA A 84 10.28 -0.44 -10.59
CA ALA A 84 9.45 0.75 -10.77
C ALA A 84 8.81 1.21 -9.46
N ALA A 85 8.40 0.28 -8.60
CA ALA A 85 7.85 0.58 -7.30
C ALA A 85 8.89 1.19 -6.35
N LEU A 86 10.15 0.76 -6.43
CA LEU A 86 11.25 1.34 -5.66
C LEU A 86 11.53 2.79 -6.11
N ASP A 87 11.65 3.02 -7.42
CA ASP A 87 11.88 4.35 -7.98
C ASP A 87 10.75 5.33 -7.58
N LEU A 88 9.49 4.90 -7.69
CA LEU A 88 8.32 5.70 -7.33
C LEU A 88 8.27 5.98 -5.82
N ALA A 89 8.61 4.99 -5.00
CA ALA A 89 8.66 5.12 -3.55
C ALA A 89 9.69 6.17 -3.13
N GLU A 90 10.89 6.11 -3.70
CA GLU A 90 11.96 7.07 -3.41
C GLU A 90 11.59 8.49 -3.88
N ALA A 91 11.03 8.63 -5.08
CA ALA A 91 10.71 9.94 -5.63
C ALA A 91 9.53 10.65 -4.95
N LEU A 92 8.59 9.90 -4.37
CA LEU A 92 7.36 10.40 -3.75
C LEU A 92 7.34 10.27 -2.22
N GLY A 93 8.35 9.64 -1.62
CA GLY A 93 8.39 9.38 -0.18
C GLY A 93 7.30 8.39 0.27
N THR A 94 6.97 7.40 -0.58
CA THR A 94 5.94 6.39 -0.31
C THR A 94 6.56 5.01 -0.09
N SER A 95 5.74 3.97 0.14
CA SER A 95 6.23 2.59 0.26
C SER A 95 6.22 1.88 -1.09
N PRO A 96 7.26 1.12 -1.47
CA PRO A 96 7.23 0.28 -2.68
C PRO A 96 6.06 -0.72 -2.67
N LYS A 97 5.71 -1.21 -1.49
CA LYS A 97 4.61 -2.16 -1.30
C LYS A 97 3.25 -1.57 -1.64
N LEU A 98 3.06 -0.25 -1.46
CA LEU A 98 1.86 0.47 -1.89
C LEU A 98 1.62 0.23 -3.40
N TRP A 99 2.63 0.50 -4.20
CA TRP A 99 2.56 0.43 -5.66
C TRP A 99 2.31 -1.00 -6.16
N LEU A 100 2.99 -1.99 -5.56
CA LEU A 100 2.78 -3.40 -5.90
C LEU A 100 1.40 -3.90 -5.48
N ASN A 101 0.87 -3.45 -4.34
CA ASN A 101 -0.47 -3.81 -3.90
C ASN A 101 -1.55 -3.24 -4.84
N LEU A 102 -1.37 -2.00 -5.31
CA LEU A 102 -2.26 -1.39 -6.31
C LEU A 102 -2.24 -2.20 -7.62
N GLN A 103 -1.05 -2.54 -8.11
CA GLN A 103 -0.89 -3.36 -9.31
C GLN A 103 -1.55 -4.73 -9.14
N GLY A 104 -1.29 -5.44 -8.04
CA GLY A 104 -1.87 -6.75 -7.77
C GLY A 104 -3.40 -6.72 -7.68
N THR A 105 -3.95 -5.68 -7.04
CA THR A 105 -5.42 -5.49 -6.95
C THR A 105 -6.02 -5.29 -8.34
N TYR A 106 -5.38 -4.44 -9.16
CA TYR A 106 -5.80 -4.21 -10.55
C TYR A 106 -5.74 -5.49 -11.38
N ASP A 107 -4.64 -6.24 -11.31
CA ASP A 107 -4.44 -7.46 -12.11
C ASP A 107 -5.43 -8.56 -11.75
N ILE A 108 -5.71 -8.75 -10.46
CA ILE A 108 -6.72 -9.72 -10.00
C ILE A 108 -8.09 -9.35 -10.58
N ALA A 109 -8.50 -8.09 -10.46
CA ALA A 109 -9.80 -7.65 -10.95
C ALA A 109 -9.91 -7.72 -12.49
N GLN A 110 -8.83 -7.42 -13.24
CA GLN A 110 -8.79 -7.67 -14.69
C GLN A 110 -8.89 -9.17 -15.01
N ALA A 111 -8.21 -10.03 -14.25
CA ALA A 111 -8.29 -11.48 -14.44
C ALA A 111 -9.68 -12.03 -14.15
N MET A 112 -10.36 -11.53 -13.10
CA MET A 112 -11.75 -11.88 -12.79
C MET A 112 -12.68 -11.50 -13.94
N LYS A 113 -12.55 -10.26 -14.46
CA LYS A 113 -13.34 -9.80 -15.60
C LYS A 113 -13.15 -10.66 -16.85
N ARG A 114 -11.91 -11.08 -17.13
CA ARG A 114 -11.63 -11.99 -18.27
C ARG A 114 -12.26 -13.38 -18.10
N ARG A 115 -12.38 -13.86 -16.85
CA ARG A 115 -12.98 -15.17 -16.54
C ARG A 115 -14.51 -15.16 -16.57
N ASP A 116 -15.14 -14.06 -16.17
CA ASP A 116 -16.60 -13.91 -16.15
C ASP A 116 -17.22 -13.79 -17.56
N VAL A 117 -16.42 -13.32 -18.53
CA VAL A 117 -16.83 -13.16 -19.94
C VAL A 117 -16.65 -14.44 -20.76
N ALA A 118 -16.11 -15.52 -20.17
CA ALA A 118 -15.85 -16.82 -20.81
C ALA A 118 -16.92 -17.85 -20.46
#